data_AF-A0A8H3E672-F1
#
_entry.id   AF-A0A8H3E672-F1
#
_cell.length_a   1.000
_cell.length_b   1.000
_cell.length_c   1.000
_cell.angle_alpha   90.00
_cell.angle_beta   90.00
_cell.angle_gamma   90.00
#
_symmetry.space_group_name_H-M   'P 1'
#
loop_
_entity.id
_entity.type
_entity.pdbx_description
1 polymer ?
#
loop_
_entity_poly.entity_id
_entity_poly.type
_entity_poly.pdbx_seq_one_letter_code
_entity_poly.pdbx_strand_id
1 'polypeptide(L)'
;MLWTVCLGVELFKTLNQDSESTVNRGHVGWFDKLGQKLAVTSKNNSSPQDAANRLMAQLELVFLSFIAVGSTLGYSLLQKTLPGFLRLVAAQPNLMVEHPNGNLLVSFPLTFGSPQNELKRFILYDAITALVLGVPPLVEYEYDGECDPESHGFQWVHGVPVTLVEIISQVNSWRTGSRAAPLDGWRTLERRVLAWQPRSLVMGGNPAGNVASLAVQEGWRHVALIYIYMGMCGVSSHDSRVQTSITQIIQLGESVTDLSIRMHMLMHYIVAGLGAQYEHHRSLIRDKLLSHKGRRVWLFRGSELSQVLDHLWHGMGAGGAPVTWNDYVRSRYMVFPL
;
A
#
# COMPACT_ATOMS: atom_id res chain seq x y z
N MET A 1 -22.27 11.83 -0.41
CA MET A 1 -21.10 12.47 0.26
C MET A 1 -21.35 12.83 1.72
N LEU A 2 -22.47 13.48 2.11
CA LEU A 2 -22.71 13.81 3.53
C LEU A 2 -22.72 12.57 4.45
N TRP A 3 -23.35 11.47 4.01
CA TRP A 3 -23.42 10.24 4.81
C TRP A 3 -22.07 9.58 5.06
N THR A 4 -21.13 9.61 4.11
CA THR A 4 -19.76 9.07 4.30
C THR A 4 -18.93 9.93 5.24
N VAL A 5 -19.14 11.25 5.23
CA VAL A 5 -18.50 12.18 6.18
C VAL A 5 -19.08 12.00 7.59
N CYS A 6 -20.41 11.91 7.73
CA CYS A 6 -21.06 11.61 9.01
C CYS A 6 -20.68 10.22 9.53
N LEU A 7 -20.57 9.23 8.65
CA LEU A 7 -20.04 7.91 8.98
C LEU A 7 -18.62 7.99 9.50
N GLY A 8 -17.75 8.70 8.78
CA GLY A 8 -16.37 8.92 9.19
C GLY A 8 -16.34 9.51 10.59
N VAL A 9 -17.04 10.61 10.82
CA VAL A 9 -17.09 11.30 12.12
C VAL A 9 -17.58 10.38 13.24
N GLU A 10 -18.67 9.63 13.06
CA GLU A 10 -19.20 8.76 14.10
C GLU A 10 -18.27 7.58 14.38
N LEU A 11 -17.67 7.00 13.33
CA LEU A 11 -16.70 5.91 13.44
C LEU A 11 -15.39 6.38 14.10
N PHE A 12 -14.91 7.57 13.76
CA PHE A 12 -13.76 8.22 14.40
C PHE A 12 -14.06 8.54 15.87
N LYS A 13 -15.29 8.94 16.21
CA LYS A 13 -15.72 9.21 17.58
C LYS A 13 -15.77 7.94 18.43
N THR A 14 -16.35 6.85 17.93
CA THR A 14 -16.38 5.56 18.63
C THR A 14 -14.99 4.94 18.79
N LEU A 15 -14.13 5.04 17.76
CA LEU A 15 -12.81 4.41 17.81
C LEU A 15 -11.75 5.20 18.61
N ASN A 16 -12.00 6.48 18.92
CA ASN A 16 -11.17 7.23 19.86
C ASN A 16 -11.55 6.98 21.33
N GLN A 17 -12.70 6.35 21.58
CA GLN A 17 -13.24 6.16 22.93
C GLN A 17 -12.99 4.75 23.50
N ASP A 18 -12.79 3.73 22.66
CA ASP A 18 -12.63 2.35 23.12
C ASP A 18 -11.16 1.85 23.11
N SER A 19 -10.72 1.35 24.27
CA SER A 19 -9.54 0.50 24.39
C SER A 19 -9.86 -0.90 23.82
N GLU A 20 -8.88 -1.50 23.14
CA GLU A 20 -8.95 -2.60 22.15
C GLU A 20 -9.72 -3.91 22.51
N SER A 21 -10.42 -4.02 23.64
CA SER A 21 -11.14 -5.24 24.02
C SER A 21 -12.61 -5.30 23.56
N THR A 22 -13.21 -4.18 23.14
CA THR A 22 -14.66 -4.09 22.86
C THR A 22 -15.02 -3.61 21.44
N VAL A 23 -14.08 -3.63 20.47
CA VAL A 23 -14.42 -3.50 19.04
C VAL A 23 -14.95 -4.85 18.55
N ASN A 24 -16.09 -5.21 19.14
CA ASN A 24 -16.65 -6.55 19.22
C ASN A 24 -17.72 -6.68 18.13
N ARG A 25 -17.57 -7.63 17.20
CA ARG A 25 -18.53 -8.26 16.24
C ARG A 25 -19.60 -7.39 15.52
N GLY A 26 -20.26 -6.45 16.18
CA GLY A 26 -21.26 -5.53 15.63
C GLY A 26 -20.73 -4.56 14.58
N HIS A 27 -19.48 -4.10 14.71
CA HIS A 27 -18.85 -3.23 13.70
C HIS A 27 -18.63 -3.99 12.38
N VAL A 28 -18.11 -5.22 12.44
CA VAL A 28 -17.90 -6.09 11.25
C VAL A 28 -19.20 -6.29 10.48
N GLY A 29 -20.27 -6.71 11.18
CA GLY A 29 -21.58 -6.91 10.56
C GLY A 29 -22.18 -5.62 9.98
N TRP A 30 -21.80 -4.46 10.51
CA TRP A 30 -22.22 -3.16 9.97
C TRP A 30 -21.43 -2.77 8.71
N PHE A 31 -20.10 -2.96 8.71
CA PHE A 31 -19.25 -2.76 7.52
C PHE A 31 -19.70 -3.66 6.37
N ASP A 32 -19.99 -4.93 6.64
CA ASP A 32 -20.50 -5.87 5.64
C ASP A 32 -21.87 -5.46 5.09
N LYS A 33 -22.81 -5.09 5.96
CA LYS A 33 -24.14 -4.60 5.54
C LYS A 33 -24.04 -3.34 4.70
N LEU A 34 -23.13 -2.43 5.05
CA LEU A 34 -22.92 -1.21 4.28
C LEU A 34 -22.27 -1.51 2.93
N GLY A 35 -21.26 -2.37 2.90
CA GLY A 35 -20.65 -2.85 1.65
C GLY A 35 -21.67 -3.49 0.73
N GLN A 36 -22.55 -4.35 1.27
CA GLN A 36 -23.66 -4.95 0.52
C GLN A 36 -24.64 -3.89 0.00
N LYS A 37 -25.02 -2.88 0.78
CA LYS A 37 -25.89 -1.79 0.31
C LYS A 37 -25.27 -0.99 -0.84
N LEU A 38 -23.97 -0.74 -0.78
CA LEU A 38 -23.23 -0.06 -1.86
C LEU A 38 -23.11 -0.93 -3.12
N ALA A 39 -23.05 -2.26 -2.97
CA ALA A 39 -23.06 -3.20 -4.08
C ALA A 39 -24.46 -3.35 -4.73
N VAL A 40 -25.51 -3.53 -3.91
CA VAL A 40 -26.90 -3.80 -4.36
C VAL A 40 -27.53 -2.61 -5.10
N THR A 41 -27.10 -1.39 -4.81
CA THR A 41 -27.58 -0.20 -5.54
C THR A 41 -27.08 -0.14 -6.99
N SER A 42 -26.31 -1.15 -7.46
CA SER A 42 -25.73 -1.22 -8.81
C SER A 42 -26.79 -1.59 -9.84
N LYS A 43 -27.72 -0.67 -10.10
CA LYS A 43 -28.59 -0.77 -11.28
C LYS A 43 -27.77 -0.35 -12.51
N ASN A 44 -27.90 -1.12 -13.59
CA ASN A 44 -27.12 -1.00 -14.84
C ASN A 44 -27.23 0.35 -15.57
N ASN A 45 -28.05 1.30 -15.09
CA ASN A 45 -28.31 2.59 -15.75
C ASN A 45 -27.73 3.80 -14.99
N SER A 46 -26.78 3.61 -14.08
CA SER A 46 -26.12 4.73 -13.38
C SER A 46 -25.19 5.51 -14.32
N SER A 47 -25.18 6.84 -14.23
CA SER A 47 -24.24 7.67 -14.99
C SER A 47 -22.77 7.32 -14.66
N PRO A 48 -21.80 7.63 -15.54
CA PRO A 48 -20.38 7.46 -15.23
C PRO A 48 -19.97 8.15 -13.93
N GLN A 49 -20.52 9.35 -13.67
CA GLN A 49 -20.26 10.10 -12.45
C GLN A 49 -20.80 9.40 -11.19
N ASP A 50 -21.96 8.75 -11.29
CA ASP A 50 -22.52 7.97 -10.16
C ASP A 50 -21.67 6.73 -9.86
N ALA A 51 -21.11 6.10 -10.89
CA ALA A 51 -20.20 4.97 -10.75
C ALA A 51 -18.88 5.42 -10.08
N ALA A 52 -18.31 6.55 -10.50
CA ALA A 52 -17.13 7.17 -9.89
C ALA A 52 -17.33 7.51 -8.42
N ASN A 53 -18.41 8.23 -8.10
CA ASN A 53 -18.77 8.59 -6.72
C ASN A 53 -18.94 7.37 -5.82
N ARG A 54 -19.50 6.28 -6.37
CA ARG A 54 -19.67 5.04 -5.66
C ARG A 54 -18.36 4.32 -5.41
N LEU A 55 -17.50 4.19 -6.42
CA LEU A 55 -16.18 3.59 -6.26
C LEU A 55 -15.40 4.31 -5.17
N MET A 56 -15.41 5.65 -5.19
CA MET A 56 -14.79 6.46 -4.15
C MET A 56 -15.34 6.15 -2.76
N ALA A 57 -16.68 6.08 -2.60
CA ALA A 57 -17.30 5.73 -1.32
C ALA A 57 -16.96 4.30 -0.84
N GLN A 58 -16.85 3.35 -1.77
CA GLN A 58 -16.41 1.99 -1.45
C GLN A 58 -14.94 1.96 -1.03
N LEU A 59 -14.06 2.72 -1.68
CA LEU A 59 -12.65 2.83 -1.31
C LEU A 59 -12.43 3.51 0.05
N GLU A 60 -13.28 4.47 0.42
CA GLU A 60 -13.30 4.99 1.80
C GLU A 60 -13.68 3.91 2.80
N LEU A 61 -14.68 3.09 2.46
CA LEU A 61 -15.09 1.98 3.32
C LEU A 61 -13.98 0.93 3.47
N VAL A 62 -13.26 0.64 2.39
CA VAL A 62 -12.07 -0.22 2.38
C VAL A 62 -11.03 0.33 3.35
N PHE A 63 -10.66 1.61 3.23
CA PHE A 63 -9.71 2.27 4.12
C PHE A 63 -10.15 2.19 5.59
N LEU A 64 -11.41 2.51 5.89
CA LEU A 64 -11.95 2.45 7.24
C LEU A 64 -11.93 1.03 7.80
N SER A 65 -12.22 0.02 6.98
CA SER A 65 -12.24 -1.39 7.42
C SER A 65 -10.84 -1.88 7.74
N PHE A 66 -9.88 -1.50 6.92
CA PHE A 66 -8.46 -1.75 7.11
C PHE A 66 -7.94 -1.21 8.44
N ILE A 67 -8.25 0.05 8.77
CA ILE A 67 -7.74 0.70 10.00
C ILE A 67 -8.56 0.36 11.26
N ALA A 68 -9.87 0.09 11.12
CA ALA A 68 -10.77 -0.09 12.27
C ALA A 68 -11.01 -1.55 12.62
N VAL A 69 -11.06 -2.42 11.62
CA VAL A 69 -11.38 -3.85 11.79
C VAL A 69 -10.10 -4.67 11.64
N GLY A 70 -9.52 -4.69 10.44
CA GLY A 70 -8.31 -5.45 10.14
C GLY A 70 -8.14 -5.75 8.66
N SER A 71 -7.02 -6.37 8.31
CA SER A 71 -6.61 -6.59 6.92
C SER A 71 -7.53 -7.54 6.17
N THR A 72 -8.09 -8.57 6.83
CA THR A 72 -8.99 -9.54 6.20
C THR A 72 -10.26 -8.87 5.64
N LEU A 73 -10.95 -8.06 6.45
CA LEU A 73 -12.15 -7.37 5.97
C LEU A 73 -11.80 -6.27 4.96
N GLY A 74 -10.74 -5.50 5.21
CA GLY A 74 -10.27 -4.47 4.29
C GLY A 74 -9.98 -5.02 2.90
N TYR A 75 -9.26 -6.14 2.83
CA TYR A 75 -8.94 -6.80 1.56
C TYR A 75 -10.18 -7.40 0.88
N SER A 76 -11.06 -8.07 1.64
CA SER A 76 -12.32 -8.60 1.07
C SER A 76 -13.20 -7.51 0.47
N LEU A 77 -13.26 -6.33 1.09
CA LEU A 77 -13.97 -5.19 0.54
C LEU A 77 -13.27 -4.60 -0.69
N LEU A 78 -11.93 -4.55 -0.71
CA LEU A 78 -11.17 -4.10 -1.87
C LEU A 78 -11.44 -5.00 -3.08
N GLN A 79 -11.48 -6.31 -2.91
CA GLN A 79 -11.88 -7.26 -3.96
C GLN A 79 -13.27 -6.95 -4.52
N LYS A 80 -14.22 -6.54 -3.66
CA LYS A 80 -15.58 -6.19 -4.08
C LYS A 80 -15.67 -4.87 -4.85
N THR A 81 -14.63 -4.01 -4.84
CA THR A 81 -14.63 -2.77 -5.62
C THR A 81 -14.11 -2.96 -7.05
N LEU A 82 -13.43 -4.08 -7.33
CA LEU A 82 -12.84 -4.40 -8.64
C LEU A 82 -13.82 -4.26 -9.82
N PRO A 83 -15.06 -4.79 -9.76
CA PRO A 83 -15.99 -4.63 -10.89
C PRO A 83 -16.36 -3.16 -11.18
N GLY A 84 -16.42 -2.33 -10.13
CA GLY A 84 -16.69 -0.89 -10.26
C GLY A 84 -15.52 -0.16 -10.92
N PHE A 85 -14.29 -0.50 -10.52
CA PHE A 85 -13.07 -0.01 -11.16
C PHE A 85 -13.02 -0.40 -12.64
N LEU A 86 -13.14 -1.69 -12.96
CA LEU A 86 -13.08 -2.17 -14.34
C LEU A 86 -14.14 -1.54 -15.25
N ARG A 87 -15.35 -1.28 -14.72
CA ARG A 87 -16.40 -0.58 -15.48
C ARG A 87 -16.00 0.85 -15.85
N LEU A 88 -15.35 1.59 -14.95
CA LEU A 88 -14.91 2.96 -15.21
C LEU A 88 -13.74 3.02 -16.19
N VAL A 89 -12.80 2.07 -16.09
CA VAL A 89 -11.69 1.97 -17.03
C VAL A 89 -12.19 1.53 -18.41
N ALA A 90 -13.09 0.55 -18.50
CA ALA A 90 -13.68 0.10 -19.76
C ALA A 90 -14.50 1.20 -20.48
N ALA A 91 -15.02 2.19 -19.74
CA ALA A 91 -15.68 3.36 -20.33
C ALA A 91 -14.70 4.36 -20.97
N GLN A 92 -13.39 4.16 -20.80
CA GLN A 92 -12.31 5.03 -21.27
C GLN A 92 -11.28 4.20 -22.06
N PRO A 93 -11.48 4.01 -23.37
CA PRO A 93 -10.63 3.12 -24.18
C PRO A 93 -9.14 3.45 -24.15
N ASN A 94 -8.79 4.72 -23.90
CA ASN A 94 -7.40 5.17 -23.77
C ASN A 94 -6.68 4.66 -22.51
N LEU A 95 -7.40 4.09 -21.54
CA LEU A 95 -6.83 3.50 -20.34
C LEU A 95 -6.59 1.99 -20.47
N MET A 96 -7.04 1.38 -21.57
CA MET A 96 -6.85 -0.04 -21.85
C MET A 96 -5.87 -0.22 -23.00
N VAL A 97 -5.02 -1.23 -22.89
CA VAL A 97 -4.03 -1.60 -23.92
C VAL A 97 -4.35 -3.01 -24.37
N GLU A 98 -4.58 -3.17 -25.68
CA GLU A 98 -4.75 -4.47 -26.31
C GLU A 98 -3.40 -5.02 -26.74
N HIS A 99 -3.03 -6.18 -26.21
CA HIS A 99 -1.78 -6.86 -26.58
C HIS A 99 -1.98 -7.76 -27.81
N PRO A 100 -0.91 -8.10 -28.55
CA PRO A 100 -0.98 -8.95 -29.74
C PRO A 100 -1.59 -10.34 -29.51
N ASN A 101 -1.65 -10.80 -28.26
CA ASN A 101 -2.28 -12.07 -27.86
C ASN A 101 -3.79 -11.94 -27.59
N GLY A 102 -4.38 -10.76 -27.79
CA GLY A 102 -5.80 -10.47 -27.54
C GLY A 102 -6.13 -10.15 -26.08
N ASN A 103 -5.13 -10.07 -25.18
CA ASN A 103 -5.35 -9.67 -23.80
C ASN A 103 -5.55 -8.15 -23.72
N LEU A 104 -6.55 -7.73 -22.96
CA LEU A 104 -6.82 -6.32 -22.68
C LEU A 104 -6.37 -5.99 -21.25
N LEU A 105 -5.36 -5.15 -21.14
CA LEU A 105 -4.74 -4.77 -19.85
C LEU A 105 -5.03 -3.32 -19.51
N VAL A 106 -4.97 -2.98 -18.22
CA VAL A 106 -5.10 -1.60 -17.76
C VAL A 106 -3.73 -0.93 -17.84
N SER A 107 -3.62 0.19 -18.57
CA SER A 107 -2.38 0.98 -18.56
C SER A 107 -2.20 1.63 -17.19
N PHE A 108 -1.19 1.20 -16.44
CA PHE A 108 -0.84 1.77 -15.14
C PHE A 108 -0.54 3.27 -15.24
N PRO A 109 0.41 3.74 -16.08
CA PRO A 109 0.78 5.15 -16.10
C PRO A 109 -0.38 6.06 -16.52
N LEU A 110 -1.17 5.66 -17.52
CA LEU A 110 -2.32 6.45 -17.98
C LEU A 110 -3.44 6.48 -16.94
N THR A 111 -3.74 5.35 -16.31
CA THR A 111 -4.82 5.28 -15.30
C THR A 111 -4.44 6.02 -14.02
N PHE A 112 -3.18 5.87 -13.57
CA PHE A 112 -2.67 6.57 -12.40
C PHE A 112 -2.49 8.08 -12.65
N GLY A 113 -2.20 8.48 -13.89
CA GLY A 113 -2.12 9.87 -14.35
C GLY A 113 -3.47 10.54 -14.61
N SER A 114 -4.54 9.76 -14.76
CA SER A 114 -5.90 10.29 -15.05
C SER A 114 -6.36 11.31 -14.01
N PRO A 115 -7.25 12.27 -14.30
CA PRO A 115 -7.76 13.19 -13.28
C PRO A 115 -8.69 12.52 -12.24
N GLN A 116 -9.03 11.23 -12.42
CA GLN A 116 -10.00 10.49 -11.63
C GLN A 116 -9.38 9.92 -10.34
N ASN A 117 -9.66 10.59 -9.21
CA ASN A 117 -9.07 10.25 -7.92
C ASN A 117 -9.43 8.83 -7.44
N GLU A 118 -10.62 8.35 -7.78
CA GLU A 118 -11.08 7.00 -7.47
C GLU A 118 -10.25 5.92 -8.18
N LEU A 119 -9.81 6.16 -9.43
CA LEU A 119 -8.95 5.24 -10.17
C LEU A 119 -7.54 5.21 -9.57
N LYS A 120 -6.97 6.39 -9.31
CA LYS A 120 -5.66 6.52 -8.63
C LYS A 120 -5.65 5.80 -7.29
N ARG A 121 -6.70 6.00 -6.49
CA ARG A 121 -6.81 5.39 -5.16
C ARG A 121 -6.95 3.88 -5.23
N PHE A 122 -7.73 3.37 -6.20
CA PHE A 122 -7.83 1.94 -6.43
C PHE A 122 -6.46 1.33 -6.75
N ILE A 123 -5.74 1.89 -7.72
CA ILE A 123 -4.41 1.38 -8.13
C ILE A 123 -3.43 1.43 -6.95
N LEU A 124 -3.43 2.53 -6.19
CA LEU A 124 -2.57 2.64 -5.01
C LEU A 124 -2.91 1.53 -4.00
N TYR A 125 -4.20 1.29 -3.74
CA TYR A 125 -4.62 0.27 -2.78
C TYR A 125 -4.25 -1.12 -3.28
N ASP A 126 -4.47 -1.40 -4.55
CA ASP A 126 -4.10 -2.66 -5.17
C ASP A 126 -2.60 -2.95 -5.08
N ALA A 127 -1.75 -1.99 -5.47
CA ALA A 127 -0.29 -2.12 -5.43
C ALA A 127 0.25 -2.28 -4.00
N ILE A 128 -0.25 -1.47 -3.07
CA ILE A 128 0.22 -1.44 -1.68
C ILE A 128 -0.29 -2.64 -0.90
N THR A 129 -1.51 -3.11 -1.16
CA THR A 129 -2.05 -4.32 -0.57
C THR A 129 -1.35 -5.56 -1.10
N ALA A 130 -1.04 -5.63 -2.39
CA ALA A 130 -0.23 -6.71 -2.96
C ALA A 130 1.19 -6.76 -2.34
N LEU A 131 1.83 -5.60 -2.14
CA LEU A 131 3.12 -5.48 -1.45
C LEU A 131 3.03 -6.02 0.00
N VAL A 132 2.15 -5.44 0.83
CA VAL A 132 2.16 -5.73 2.28
C VAL A 132 1.55 -7.07 2.61
N LEU A 133 0.45 -7.43 1.96
CA LEU A 133 -0.18 -8.71 2.25
C LEU A 133 0.48 -9.83 1.46
N GLY A 134 1.35 -9.54 0.48
CA GLY A 134 1.94 -10.56 -0.38
C GLY A 134 0.87 -11.35 -1.14
N VAL A 135 -0.21 -10.68 -1.52
CA VAL A 135 -1.30 -11.23 -2.35
C VAL A 135 -1.10 -10.81 -3.81
N PRO A 136 -1.67 -11.55 -4.77
CA PRO A 136 -1.72 -11.08 -6.15
C PRO A 136 -2.42 -9.72 -6.26
N PRO A 137 -1.96 -8.82 -7.15
CA PRO A 137 -2.74 -7.64 -7.51
C PRO A 137 -4.06 -8.10 -8.15
N LEU A 138 -5.11 -7.31 -7.94
CA LEU A 138 -6.46 -7.56 -8.42
C LEU A 138 -6.61 -7.28 -9.92
N VAL A 139 -5.73 -6.44 -10.46
CA VAL A 139 -5.72 -6.04 -11.87
C VAL A 139 -4.39 -6.40 -12.51
N GLU A 140 -4.46 -6.88 -13.75
CA GLU A 140 -3.29 -7.01 -14.60
C GLU A 140 -3.01 -5.67 -15.29
N TYR A 141 -1.84 -5.11 -14.97
CA TYR A 141 -1.41 -3.82 -15.48
C TYR A 141 -0.39 -3.95 -16.61
N GLU A 142 -0.44 -2.98 -17.50
CA GLU A 142 0.52 -2.66 -18.53
C GLU A 142 1.33 -1.42 -18.08
N TYR A 143 2.62 -1.35 -18.42
CA TYR A 143 3.57 -0.38 -17.85
C TYR A 143 4.35 0.42 -18.90
N ASP A 144 3.94 0.41 -20.16
CA ASP A 144 4.54 1.22 -21.21
C ASP A 144 4.19 2.70 -20.99
N GLY A 145 5.21 3.54 -21.10
CA GLY A 145 5.19 4.94 -20.71
C GLY A 145 5.63 5.22 -19.28
N GLU A 146 5.66 6.49 -18.92
CA GLU A 146 6.05 6.96 -17.58
C GLU A 146 4.89 7.70 -16.92
N CYS A 147 4.69 7.49 -15.62
CA CYS A 147 3.77 8.31 -14.83
C CYS A 147 4.28 9.77 -14.78
N ASP A 148 3.42 10.76 -15.06
CA ASP A 148 3.75 12.18 -14.90
C ASP A 148 3.84 12.54 -13.40
N PRO A 149 5.03 12.76 -12.83
CA PRO A 149 5.20 12.99 -11.40
C PRO A 149 4.47 14.24 -10.87
N GLU A 150 4.08 15.19 -11.72
CA GLU A 150 3.40 16.43 -11.31
C GLU A 150 1.89 16.29 -11.22
N SER A 151 1.31 15.23 -11.80
CA SER A 151 -0.15 15.07 -11.92
C SER A 151 -0.84 14.45 -10.68
N HIS A 152 -0.13 14.23 -9.56
CA HIS A 152 -0.59 13.32 -8.51
C HIS A 152 -0.72 13.92 -7.09
N GLY A 153 -1.96 14.13 -6.65
CA GLY A 153 -2.30 14.52 -5.28
C GLY A 153 -1.97 13.48 -4.19
N PHE A 154 -1.76 12.20 -4.55
CA PHE A 154 -1.51 11.12 -3.56
C PHE A 154 -0.14 11.19 -2.88
N GLN A 155 0.83 11.88 -3.50
CA GLN A 155 2.11 12.17 -2.86
C GLN A 155 1.91 12.97 -1.56
N TRP A 156 0.81 13.72 -1.43
CA TRP A 156 0.48 14.53 -0.25
C TRP A 156 -0.17 13.73 0.89
N VAL A 157 -1.06 12.78 0.59
CA VAL A 157 -1.83 12.06 1.62
C VAL A 157 -1.04 10.90 2.22
N HIS A 158 -0.19 10.28 1.42
CA HIS A 158 0.52 9.07 1.82
C HIS A 158 2.04 9.23 1.76
N GLY A 159 2.57 10.27 1.11
CA GLY A 159 4.02 10.51 1.05
C GLY A 159 4.75 9.56 0.10
N VAL A 160 4.03 8.73 -0.66
CA VAL A 160 4.62 7.79 -1.61
C VAL A 160 4.78 8.42 -2.99
N PRO A 161 6.02 8.45 -3.55
CA PRO A 161 6.26 8.90 -4.91
C PRO A 161 5.64 7.94 -5.94
N VAL A 162 5.00 8.49 -6.95
CA VAL A 162 4.27 7.71 -7.96
C VAL A 162 5.16 6.73 -8.71
N THR A 163 6.33 7.18 -9.15
CA THR A 163 7.32 6.34 -9.83
C THR A 163 7.67 5.10 -9.00
N LEU A 164 7.70 5.23 -7.67
CA LEU A 164 7.99 4.11 -6.78
C LEU A 164 6.78 3.18 -6.60
N VAL A 165 5.55 3.70 -6.63
CA VAL A 165 4.32 2.86 -6.67
C VAL A 165 4.29 2.03 -7.95
N GLU A 166 4.60 2.64 -9.09
CA GLU A 166 4.67 1.96 -10.38
C GLU A 166 5.68 0.81 -10.34
N ILE A 167 6.90 1.07 -9.85
CA ILE A 167 7.95 0.05 -9.70
C ILE A 167 7.50 -1.07 -8.75
N ILE A 168 6.88 -0.73 -7.61
CA ILE A 168 6.31 -1.73 -6.69
C ILE A 168 5.24 -2.58 -7.40
N SER A 169 4.38 -1.96 -8.21
CA SER A 169 3.34 -2.66 -8.97
C SER A 169 3.94 -3.60 -10.03
N GLN A 170 5.02 -3.18 -10.70
CA GLN A 170 5.75 -4.05 -11.64
C GLN A 170 6.34 -5.27 -10.91
N VAL A 171 6.93 -5.08 -9.73
CA VAL A 171 7.42 -6.19 -8.90
C VAL A 171 6.27 -7.12 -8.49
N ASN A 172 5.10 -6.58 -8.10
CA ASN A 172 3.91 -7.38 -7.79
C ASN A 172 3.51 -8.27 -8.98
N SER A 173 3.45 -7.67 -10.18
CA SER A 173 3.05 -8.36 -11.42
C SER A 173 4.05 -9.44 -11.81
N TRP A 174 5.35 -9.18 -11.62
CA TRP A 174 6.40 -10.16 -11.85
C TRP A 174 6.28 -11.36 -10.90
N ARG A 175 6.05 -11.11 -9.61
CA ARG A 175 5.93 -12.15 -8.58
C ARG A 175 4.75 -13.10 -8.79
N THR A 176 3.69 -12.64 -9.44
CA THR A 176 2.52 -13.46 -9.76
C THR A 176 2.61 -14.17 -11.10
N GLY A 177 3.70 -13.99 -11.84
CA GLY A 177 3.86 -14.56 -13.17
C GLY A 177 2.91 -13.96 -14.20
N SER A 178 2.62 -12.64 -14.08
CA SER A 178 1.80 -11.92 -15.06
C SER A 178 2.31 -12.18 -16.47
N ARG A 179 1.36 -12.37 -17.40
CA ARG A 179 1.61 -12.63 -18.82
C ARG A 179 1.54 -11.35 -19.67
N ALA A 180 1.46 -10.19 -19.02
CA ALA A 180 1.58 -8.89 -19.67
C ALA A 180 2.93 -8.77 -20.41
N ALA A 181 2.95 -8.03 -21.53
CA ALA A 181 4.16 -7.82 -22.34
C ALA A 181 5.31 -7.18 -21.51
N PRO A 182 6.56 -7.20 -22.03
CA PRO A 182 7.74 -7.51 -21.21
C PRO A 182 7.89 -6.55 -20.03
N LEU A 183 7.65 -7.09 -18.83
CA LEU A 183 7.97 -6.41 -17.59
C LEU A 183 9.47 -6.10 -17.56
N ASP A 184 9.83 -4.93 -17.02
CA ASP A 184 11.22 -4.57 -16.82
C ASP A 184 11.94 -5.62 -15.95
N GLY A 185 13.14 -5.99 -16.37
CA GLY A 185 14.01 -6.82 -15.55
C GLY A 185 14.45 -6.08 -14.27
N TRP A 186 14.79 -6.84 -13.23
CA TRP A 186 15.15 -6.26 -11.92
C TRP A 186 16.25 -5.19 -11.98
N ARG A 187 17.23 -5.32 -12.89
CA ARG A 187 18.32 -4.33 -13.09
C ARG A 187 17.81 -3.00 -13.66
N THR A 188 16.81 -3.06 -14.54
CA THR A 188 16.19 -1.85 -15.09
C THR A 188 15.42 -1.12 -14.01
N LEU A 189 14.61 -1.85 -13.23
CA LEU A 189 13.88 -1.29 -12.09
C LEU A 189 14.84 -0.73 -11.03
N GLU A 190 15.90 -1.46 -10.66
CA GLU A 190 16.93 -0.98 -9.73
C GLU A 190 17.55 0.34 -10.21
N ARG A 191 17.94 0.42 -11.49
CA ARG A 191 18.50 1.65 -12.07
C ARG A 191 17.51 2.81 -12.00
N ARG A 192 16.23 2.57 -12.29
CA ARG A 192 15.16 3.59 -12.18
C ARG A 192 15.01 4.09 -10.74
N VAL A 193 15.01 3.19 -9.74
CA VAL A 193 14.95 3.57 -8.33
C VAL A 193 16.18 4.36 -7.88
N LEU A 194 17.38 3.98 -8.33
CA LEU A 194 18.64 4.67 -7.98
C LEU A 194 18.79 6.02 -8.67
N ALA A 195 18.25 6.19 -9.88
CA ALA A 195 18.26 7.46 -10.60
C ALA A 195 17.18 8.43 -10.10
N TRP A 196 16.12 7.92 -9.47
CA TRP A 196 15.06 8.74 -8.90
C TRP A 196 15.58 9.60 -7.74
N GLN A 197 15.09 10.83 -7.66
CA GLN A 197 15.48 11.81 -6.65
C GLN A 197 14.26 12.31 -5.86
N PRO A 198 14.33 12.40 -4.52
CA PRO A 198 13.32 13.04 -3.71
C PRO A 198 13.08 14.48 -4.14
N ARG A 199 11.81 14.91 -4.21
CA ARG A 199 11.45 16.28 -4.60
C ARG A 199 10.87 17.02 -3.41
N SER A 200 11.34 18.25 -3.20
CA SER A 200 10.72 19.16 -2.24
C SER A 200 9.39 19.63 -2.83
N LEU A 201 8.30 19.34 -2.15
CA LEU A 201 6.95 19.59 -2.66
C LEU A 201 6.39 20.95 -2.24
N VAL A 202 7.12 21.72 -1.43
CA VAL A 202 6.61 22.96 -0.85
C VAL A 202 7.33 24.18 -1.40
N MET A 203 6.61 24.93 -2.23
CA MET A 203 6.92 26.33 -2.51
C MET A 203 6.42 27.18 -1.33
N GLY A 204 7.28 27.48 -0.35
CA GLY A 204 7.00 28.50 0.68
C GLY A 204 6.56 28.04 2.08
N GLY A 205 6.83 26.80 2.51
CA GLY A 205 6.52 26.30 3.86
C GLY A 205 7.74 26.06 4.75
N ASN A 206 7.50 25.68 6.02
CA ASN A 206 8.51 25.50 7.05
C ASN A 206 9.60 24.50 6.62
N PRO A 207 10.89 24.88 6.64
CA PRO A 207 12.02 24.02 6.28
C PRO A 207 12.00 22.62 6.94
N ALA A 208 11.54 22.52 8.19
CA ALA A 208 11.51 21.24 8.93
C ALA A 208 10.50 20.23 8.36
N GLY A 209 9.33 20.69 7.89
CA GLY A 209 8.33 19.82 7.26
C GLY A 209 8.82 19.29 5.90
N ASN A 210 9.62 20.08 5.19
CA ASN A 210 10.23 19.67 3.92
C ASN A 210 11.26 18.55 4.15
N VAL A 211 12.12 18.67 5.16
CA VAL A 211 13.12 17.63 5.49
C VAL A 211 12.44 16.31 5.84
N ALA A 212 11.39 16.34 6.67
CA ALA A 212 10.67 15.15 7.06
C ALA A 212 9.93 14.48 5.88
N SER A 213 9.33 15.27 4.97
CA SER A 213 8.72 14.75 3.75
C SER A 213 9.75 14.10 2.81
N LEU A 214 10.92 14.73 2.65
CA LEU A 214 12.03 14.15 1.88
C LEU A 214 12.52 12.84 2.50
N ALA A 215 12.57 12.73 3.83
CA ALA A 215 12.95 11.50 4.50
C ALA A 215 11.94 10.35 4.27
N VAL A 216 10.63 10.65 4.26
CA VAL A 216 9.59 9.66 3.92
C VAL A 216 9.73 9.19 2.47
N GLN A 217 9.93 10.13 1.55
CA GLN A 217 10.15 9.86 0.13
C GLN A 217 11.42 9.01 -0.10
N GLU A 218 12.52 9.35 0.56
CA GLU A 218 13.76 8.59 0.51
C GLU A 218 13.62 7.20 1.13
N GLY A 219 12.83 7.08 2.19
CA GLY A 219 12.47 5.79 2.74
C GLY A 219 11.74 4.91 1.70
N TRP A 220 10.87 5.49 0.87
CA TRP A 220 10.18 4.74 -0.17
C TRP A 220 11.14 4.19 -1.23
N ARG A 221 12.21 4.93 -1.53
CA ARG A 221 13.30 4.46 -2.41
C ARG A 221 13.89 3.15 -1.86
N HIS A 222 14.16 3.10 -0.56
CA HIS A 222 14.66 1.90 0.10
C HIS A 222 13.64 0.76 0.20
N VAL A 223 12.35 1.07 0.39
CA VAL A 223 11.28 0.08 0.31
C VAL A 223 11.27 -0.60 -1.06
N ALA A 224 11.32 0.19 -2.15
CA ALA A 224 11.35 -0.34 -3.51
C ALA A 224 12.60 -1.21 -3.75
N LEU A 225 13.79 -0.77 -3.31
CA LEU A 225 15.03 -1.56 -3.43
C LEU A 225 14.93 -2.90 -2.70
N ILE A 226 14.47 -2.91 -1.44
CA ILE A 226 14.28 -4.15 -0.67
C ILE A 226 13.32 -5.08 -1.42
N TYR A 227 12.22 -4.54 -1.96
CA TYR A 227 11.24 -5.35 -2.67
C TYR A 227 11.76 -5.89 -4.00
N ILE A 228 12.57 -5.13 -4.75
CA ILE A 228 13.26 -5.63 -5.95
C ILE A 228 14.19 -6.79 -5.58
N TYR A 229 15.04 -6.61 -4.57
CA TYR A 229 16.02 -7.62 -4.18
C TYR A 229 15.37 -8.89 -3.64
N MET A 230 14.55 -8.77 -2.61
CA MET A 230 13.95 -9.93 -1.97
C MET A 230 12.77 -10.50 -2.77
N GLY A 231 12.03 -9.62 -3.46
CA GLY A 231 10.81 -9.95 -4.18
C GLY A 231 11.04 -10.50 -5.58
N MET A 232 12.00 -9.94 -6.35
CA MET A 232 12.34 -10.39 -7.71
C MET A 232 13.63 -11.19 -7.77
N CYS A 233 14.72 -10.70 -7.18
CA CYS A 233 16.02 -11.39 -7.25
C CYS A 233 16.04 -12.65 -6.35
N GLY A 234 15.09 -12.76 -5.41
CA GLY A 234 14.98 -13.89 -4.50
C GLY A 234 16.09 -13.96 -3.46
N VAL A 235 16.84 -12.87 -3.26
CA VAL A 235 17.90 -12.84 -2.24
C VAL A 235 17.28 -12.78 -0.84
N SER A 236 18.01 -13.30 0.15
CA SER A 236 17.55 -13.28 1.54
C SER A 236 17.81 -11.92 2.20
N SER A 237 17.29 -11.78 3.42
CA SER A 237 17.55 -10.63 4.28
C SER A 237 19.04 -10.37 4.52
N HIS A 238 19.92 -11.37 4.37
CA HIS A 238 21.37 -11.19 4.59
C HIS A 238 22.11 -10.50 3.44
N ASP A 239 21.46 -10.30 2.28
CA ASP A 239 22.09 -9.55 1.20
C ASP A 239 22.48 -8.15 1.69
N SER A 240 23.72 -7.74 1.44
CA SER A 240 24.28 -6.49 1.95
C SER A 240 23.49 -5.27 1.47
N ARG A 241 22.88 -5.32 0.28
CA ARG A 241 22.07 -4.24 -0.27
C ARG A 241 20.73 -4.11 0.45
N VAL A 242 20.16 -5.25 0.88
CA VAL A 242 18.96 -5.29 1.73
C VAL A 242 19.27 -4.69 3.09
N GLN A 243 20.34 -5.14 3.75
CA GLN A 243 20.73 -4.60 5.07
C GLN A 243 21.07 -3.11 5.01
N THR A 244 21.77 -2.66 3.96
CA THR A 244 22.03 -1.23 3.75
C THR A 244 20.73 -0.43 3.69
N SER A 245 19.74 -0.92 2.95
CA SER A 245 18.45 -0.25 2.82
C SER A 245 17.65 -0.23 4.12
N ILE A 246 17.72 -1.30 4.92
CA ILE A 246 17.09 -1.37 6.24
C ILE A 246 17.70 -0.34 7.19
N THR A 247 19.02 -0.27 7.26
CA THR A 247 19.73 0.71 8.08
C THR A 247 19.33 2.14 7.70
N GLN A 248 19.25 2.44 6.40
CA GLN A 248 18.80 3.75 5.93
C GLN A 248 17.36 4.07 6.35
N ILE A 249 16.43 3.12 6.23
CA ILE A 249 15.04 3.32 6.71
C ILE A 249 15.00 3.65 8.20
N ILE A 250 15.79 2.95 9.03
CA ILE A 250 15.83 3.20 10.48
C ILE A 250 16.37 4.60 10.77
N GLN A 251 17.49 4.98 10.14
CA GLN A 251 18.10 6.30 10.31
C GLN A 251 17.17 7.44 9.88
N LEU A 252 16.46 7.27 8.74
CA LEU A 252 15.46 8.22 8.27
C LEU A 252 14.28 8.30 9.25
N GLY A 253 13.82 7.17 9.78
CA GLY A 253 12.73 7.13 10.75
C GLY A 253 13.04 7.82 12.08
N GLU A 254 14.31 7.78 12.50
CA GLU A 254 14.80 8.47 13.70
C GLU A 254 14.96 9.98 13.49
N SER A 255 15.36 10.41 12.29
CA SER A 255 15.54 11.84 11.96
C SER A 255 14.21 12.59 11.79
N VAL A 256 13.11 11.90 11.48
CA VAL A 256 11.77 12.50 11.40
C VAL A 256 11.23 12.79 12.79
N THR A 257 11.39 14.03 13.25
CA THR A 257 10.90 14.51 14.56
C THR A 257 9.41 14.85 14.57
N ASP A 258 8.84 15.22 13.41
CA ASP A 258 7.42 15.53 13.28
C ASP A 258 6.56 14.27 13.41
N LEU A 259 5.74 14.23 14.45
CA LEU A 259 4.86 13.10 14.76
C LEU A 259 3.77 12.84 13.72
N SER A 260 3.35 13.86 12.97
CA SER A 260 2.37 13.73 11.89
C SER A 260 3.00 13.06 10.67
N ILE A 261 4.21 13.49 10.30
CA ILE A 261 4.94 12.94 9.15
C ILE A 261 5.48 11.54 9.47
N ARG A 262 5.85 11.28 10.73
CA ARG A 262 6.30 9.95 11.18
C ARG A 262 5.26 8.86 10.92
N MET A 263 3.96 9.19 10.91
CA MET A 263 2.89 8.24 10.58
C MET A 263 3.01 7.67 9.18
N HIS A 264 3.63 8.42 8.26
CA HIS A 264 3.84 7.98 6.89
C HIS A 264 4.94 6.91 6.78
N MET A 265 5.73 6.69 7.83
CA MET A 265 6.81 5.69 7.87
C MET A 265 6.33 4.26 8.18
N LEU A 266 5.03 4.05 8.42
CA LEU A 266 4.49 2.74 8.80
C LEU A 266 4.91 1.64 7.81
N MET A 267 4.74 1.91 6.52
CA MET A 267 5.07 1.00 5.41
C MET A 267 6.55 0.64 5.39
N HIS A 268 7.40 1.62 5.65
CA HIS A 268 8.84 1.47 5.71
C HIS A 268 9.25 0.55 6.84
N TYR A 269 8.65 0.69 8.02
CA TYR A 269 8.93 -0.17 9.16
C TYR A 269 8.47 -1.62 8.93
N ILE A 270 7.36 -1.84 8.20
CA ILE A 270 6.92 -3.19 7.84
C ILE A 270 7.97 -3.87 6.95
N VAL A 271 8.39 -3.19 5.88
CA VAL A 271 9.35 -3.73 4.90
C VAL A 271 10.75 -3.87 5.51
N ALA A 272 11.18 -2.91 6.34
CA ALA A 272 12.44 -3.01 7.07
C ALA A 272 12.40 -4.15 8.11
N GLY A 273 11.25 -4.33 8.78
CA GLY A 273 11.04 -5.38 9.77
C GLY A 273 11.15 -6.77 9.19
N LEU A 274 10.70 -6.96 7.95
CA LEU A 274 10.83 -8.22 7.22
C LEU A 274 12.28 -8.70 7.20
N GLY A 275 13.22 -7.82 6.86
CA GLY A 275 14.64 -8.16 6.74
C GLY A 275 15.48 -7.88 7.99
N ALA A 276 14.89 -7.46 9.10
CA ALA A 276 15.63 -7.09 10.31
C ALA A 276 16.33 -8.31 10.93
N GLN A 277 17.66 -8.29 10.96
CA GLN A 277 18.49 -9.36 11.53
C GLN A 277 18.81 -9.15 13.01
N TYR A 278 18.96 -7.88 13.44
CA TYR A 278 19.38 -7.55 14.80
C TYR A 278 18.16 -7.32 15.70
N GLU A 279 18.19 -7.90 16.90
CA GLU A 279 17.12 -7.75 17.88
C GLU A 279 16.84 -6.29 18.23
N HIS A 280 17.88 -5.44 18.31
CA HIS A 280 17.70 -4.00 18.49
C HIS A 280 16.82 -3.36 17.39
N HIS A 281 17.07 -3.72 16.11
CA HIS A 281 16.24 -3.21 15.01
C HIS A 281 14.82 -3.76 15.10
N ARG A 282 14.64 -5.04 15.44
CA ARG A 282 13.31 -5.67 15.60
C ARG A 282 12.51 -4.99 16.70
N SER A 283 13.10 -4.77 17.88
CA SER A 283 12.47 -4.07 19.00
C SER A 283 12.08 -2.65 18.62
N LEU A 284 12.99 -1.89 17.99
CA LEU A 284 12.71 -0.53 17.53
C LEU A 284 11.55 -0.51 16.54
N ILE A 285 11.57 -1.37 15.52
CA ILE A 285 10.53 -1.45 14.50
C ILE A 285 9.20 -1.82 15.13
N ARG A 286 9.17 -2.81 16.02
CA ARG A 286 7.98 -3.23 16.76
C ARG A 286 7.38 -2.08 17.55
N ASP A 287 8.21 -1.35 18.31
CA ASP A 287 7.77 -0.18 19.07
C ASP A 287 7.22 0.90 18.15
N LYS A 288 7.84 1.15 17.00
CA LYS A 288 7.32 2.10 16.01
C LYS A 288 5.96 1.64 15.49
N LEU A 289 5.79 0.38 15.08
CA LEU A 289 4.50 -0.13 14.60
C LEU A 289 3.39 -0.02 15.66
N LEU A 290 3.72 -0.27 16.93
CA LEU A 290 2.77 -0.16 18.04
C LEU A 290 2.55 1.27 18.54
N SER A 291 3.48 2.20 18.27
CA SER A 291 3.35 3.61 18.68
C SER A 291 2.31 4.39 17.87
N HIS A 292 1.90 3.88 16.71
CA HIS A 292 0.88 4.50 15.85
C HIS A 292 -0.57 4.20 16.29
N LYS A 293 -0.78 3.71 17.52
CA LYS A 293 -2.12 3.46 18.07
C LYS A 293 -3.00 4.71 17.95
N GLY A 294 -4.10 4.57 17.18
CA GLY A 294 -5.10 5.62 16.96
C GLY A 294 -4.82 6.60 15.80
N ARG A 295 -3.66 6.52 15.15
CA ARG A 295 -3.18 7.52 14.17
C ARG A 295 -3.16 6.93 12.75
N ARG A 296 -4.03 7.44 11.87
CA ARG A 296 -4.54 6.72 10.68
C ARG A 296 -4.17 7.40 9.38
N VAL A 297 -2.97 7.11 8.87
CA VAL A 297 -2.51 7.65 7.58
C VAL A 297 -2.39 6.55 6.51
N TRP A 298 -2.33 5.29 6.91
CA TRP A 298 -2.13 4.15 6.02
C TRP A 298 -3.19 3.06 6.19
N LEU A 299 -3.25 2.16 5.21
CA LEU A 299 -4.22 1.06 5.11
C LEU A 299 -4.07 -0.03 6.17
N PHE A 300 -3.07 0.00 7.04
CA PHE A 300 -2.82 -1.17 7.89
C PHE A 300 -2.72 -0.79 9.35
N ARG A 301 -3.17 -1.70 10.21
CA ARG A 301 -2.95 -1.62 11.65
C ARG A 301 -1.55 -2.12 11.95
N GLY A 302 -0.72 -1.24 12.53
CA GLY A 302 0.63 -1.61 12.94
C GLY A 302 0.65 -2.80 13.91
N SER A 303 -0.37 -2.96 14.74
CA SER A 303 -0.50 -4.11 15.65
C SER A 303 -0.67 -5.46 14.94
N GLU A 304 -1.47 -5.51 13.88
CA GLU A 304 -1.71 -6.74 13.11
C GLU A 304 -0.44 -7.15 12.35
N LEU A 305 0.24 -6.19 11.72
CA LEU A 305 1.49 -6.48 11.01
C LEU A 305 2.69 -6.71 11.94
N SER A 306 2.67 -6.14 13.14
CA SER A 306 3.62 -6.50 14.21
C SER A 306 3.51 -7.97 14.59
N GLN A 307 2.30 -8.54 14.62
CA GLN A 307 2.13 -9.98 14.92
C GLN A 307 2.70 -10.85 13.79
N VAL A 308 2.57 -10.43 12.54
CA VAL A 308 3.19 -11.11 11.38
C VAL A 308 4.71 -11.11 11.51
N LEU A 309 5.30 -9.96 11.84
CA LEU A 309 6.74 -9.84 12.05
C LEU A 309 7.20 -10.64 13.27
N ASP A 310 6.46 -10.62 14.38
CA ASP A 310 6.78 -11.42 15.57
C ASP A 310 6.77 -12.92 15.21
N HIS A 311 5.78 -13.41 14.45
CA HIS A 311 5.77 -14.80 13.96
C HIS A 311 7.00 -15.10 13.07
N LEU A 312 7.36 -14.19 12.16
CA LEU A 312 8.52 -14.35 11.29
C LEU A 312 9.83 -14.40 12.10
N TRP A 313 10.01 -13.49 13.05
CA TRP A 313 11.25 -13.34 13.83
C TRP A 313 11.47 -14.48 14.82
N HIS A 314 10.42 -15.05 15.39
CA HIS A 314 10.52 -16.22 16.29
C HIS A 314 10.49 -17.55 15.54
N GLY A 315 10.07 -17.55 14.27
CA GLY A 315 10.09 -18.70 13.38
C GLY A 315 11.32 -18.72 12.48
N MET A 316 11.13 -18.46 11.19
CA MET A 316 12.19 -18.56 10.16
C MET A 316 13.36 -17.60 10.40
N GLY A 317 13.13 -16.47 11.07
CA GLY A 317 14.14 -15.46 11.39
C GLY A 317 14.75 -15.62 12.78
N ALA A 318 14.52 -16.72 13.50
CA ALA A 318 15.02 -16.92 14.86
C ALA A 318 16.54 -16.76 14.92
N GLY A 319 17.04 -16.09 15.96
CA GLY A 319 18.48 -15.82 16.13
C GLY A 319 19.10 -14.95 15.03
N GLY A 320 18.28 -14.21 14.28
CA GLY A 320 18.74 -13.39 13.17
C GLY A 320 18.95 -14.17 11.86
N ALA A 321 18.38 -15.37 11.72
CA ALA A 321 18.51 -16.21 10.52
C ALA A 321 18.00 -15.53 9.22
N PRO A 322 18.54 -15.92 8.04
CA PRO A 322 18.13 -15.36 6.76
C PRO A 322 16.68 -15.70 6.44
N VAL A 323 15.91 -14.68 6.07
CA VAL A 323 14.52 -14.85 5.63
C VAL A 323 14.35 -14.33 4.21
N THR A 324 13.47 -14.95 3.45
CA THR A 324 13.08 -14.52 2.11
C THR A 324 11.74 -13.80 2.15
N TRP A 325 11.37 -13.14 1.05
CA TRP A 325 10.03 -12.55 0.93
C TRP A 325 8.92 -13.60 1.08
N ASN A 326 9.15 -14.84 0.62
CA ASN A 326 8.15 -15.90 0.72
C ASN A 326 7.96 -16.40 2.16
N ASP A 327 8.98 -16.33 3.00
CA ASP A 327 8.86 -16.64 4.44
C ASP A 327 7.96 -15.62 5.16
N TYR A 328 8.03 -14.36 4.73
CA TYR A 328 7.11 -13.32 5.19
C TYR A 328 5.68 -13.60 4.75
N VAL A 329 5.45 -13.92 3.47
CA VAL A 329 4.10 -14.25 2.98
C VAL A 329 3.51 -15.44 3.74
N ARG A 330 4.33 -16.47 4.01
CA ARG A 330 3.92 -17.62 4.83
C ARG A 330 3.57 -17.21 6.26
N SER A 331 4.38 -16.37 6.89
CA SER A 331 4.10 -15.85 8.24
C SER A 331 2.80 -15.05 8.27
N ARG A 332 2.55 -14.21 7.25
CA ARG A 332 1.28 -13.46 7.14
C ARG A 332 0.09 -14.41 7.08
N TYR A 333 0.16 -15.44 6.23
CA TYR A 333 -0.91 -16.43 6.09
C TYR A 333 -1.21 -17.17 7.41
N MET A 334 -0.18 -17.46 8.21
CA MET A 334 -0.35 -18.10 9.52
C MET A 334 -1.02 -17.19 10.56
N VAL A 335 -0.76 -15.88 10.52
CA VAL A 335 -1.33 -14.93 11.50
C VAL A 335 -2.75 -14.53 11.12
N PHE A 336 -3.03 -14.23 9.85
CA PHE A 336 -4.39 -14.02 9.37
C PHE A 336 -4.57 -14.49 7.92
N PRO A 337 -5.48 -15.46 7.66
CA PRO A 337 -5.79 -15.89 6.30
C PRO A 337 -6.61 -14.81 5.57
N LEU A 338 -6.40 -14.71 4.26
CA LEU A 338 -7.08 -13.77 3.36
C LEU A 338 -7.83 -14.50 2.27
#